data_AF-A0A353EE50-F1
#
_entry.id   AF-A0A353EE50-F1
#
_cell.length_a   1.000
_cell.length_b   1.000
_cell.length_c   1.000
_cell.angle_alpha   90.00
_cell.angle_beta   90.00
_cell.angle_gamma   90.00
#
_symmetry.space_group_name_H-M   'P 1'
#
loop_
_entity.id
_entity.type
_entity.pdbx_description
1 polymer ?
#
loop_
_entity_poly.entity_id
_entity_poly.type
_entity_poly.pdbx_seq_one_letter_code
_entity_poly.pdbx_strand_id
1 'polypeptide(L)'
;DESDHENPIRLVLVTANKKSKAEQNIDGERLMGHLFATTDLERNYRVNLNMIGLDGRPQVKNLLTLLTEWIEFRTTTITRRLEHRLKKVLDRLHILDGYLVAFLNIDEVIRIIREEEHPKKELMAAFGLTDIQADAVLDLKLRHLAKLEEFKIKGEQAELEKERQKLE
;
A
#
# COMPACT_ATOMS: atom_id res chain seq x y z
N ASP A 1 -34.19 33.04 10.09
CA ASP A 1 -33.26 31.94 10.35
C ASP A 1 -33.85 31.11 11.47
N GLU A 2 -34.11 29.84 11.20
CA GLU A 2 -34.68 28.85 12.14
C GLU A 2 -33.71 27.68 12.32
N SER A 3 -32.41 27.89 12.07
CA SER A 3 -31.40 26.84 12.22
C SER A 3 -31.22 26.45 13.69
N ASP A 4 -31.19 25.14 13.97
CA ASP A 4 -31.04 24.57 15.31
C ASP A 4 -30.16 23.31 15.29
N HIS A 5 -30.06 22.59 16.41
CA HIS A 5 -29.25 21.37 16.49
C HIS A 5 -29.82 20.23 15.63
N GLU A 6 -31.14 20.19 15.41
CA GLU A 6 -31.81 19.19 14.60
C GLU A 6 -31.77 19.54 13.10
N ASN A 7 -31.69 20.84 12.77
CA ASN A 7 -31.72 21.42 11.44
C ASN A 7 -30.52 22.37 11.24
N PRO A 8 -29.36 21.85 10.76
CA PRO A 8 -28.12 22.61 10.70
C PRO A 8 -28.16 23.88 9.83
N ILE A 9 -28.99 23.89 8.77
CA ILE A 9 -29.22 25.07 7.92
C ILE A 9 -30.72 25.13 7.60
N ARG A 10 -31.42 26.11 8.18
CA ARG A 10 -32.84 26.34 7.94
C ARG A 10 -33.16 27.82 7.77
N LEU A 11 -33.23 28.25 6.51
CA LEU A 11 -33.61 29.61 6.13
C LEU A 11 -35.04 29.60 5.58
N VAL A 12 -35.98 30.12 6.38
CA VAL A 12 -37.39 30.23 5.98
C VAL A 12 -37.67 31.62 5.41
N LEU A 13 -38.18 31.67 4.17
CA LEU A 13 -38.60 32.89 3.49
C LEU A 13 -40.12 32.99 3.52
N VAL A 14 -40.64 33.99 4.23
CA VAL A 14 -42.08 34.25 4.33
C VAL A 14 -42.45 35.41 3.42
N THR A 15 -43.31 35.18 2.43
CA THR A 15 -43.80 36.23 1.53
C THR A 15 -44.96 37.02 2.16
N ALA A 16 -45.01 38.33 1.94
CA ALA A 16 -46.03 39.18 2.55
C ALA A 16 -47.42 38.98 1.91
N ASN A 17 -48.37 38.42 2.68
CA ASN A 17 -49.79 38.44 2.36
C ASN A 17 -50.46 39.71 2.92
N LYS A 18 -50.46 40.81 2.16
CA LYS A 18 -51.35 41.94 2.48
C LYS A 18 -52.70 41.74 1.78
N LYS A 19 -53.62 41.11 2.51
CA LYS A 19 -55.09 41.24 2.36
C LYS A 19 -55.68 40.91 0.98
N SER A 20 -55.83 39.63 0.64
CA SER A 20 -56.98 39.13 -0.17
C SER A 20 -56.85 37.63 -0.39
N LYS A 21 -57.95 36.89 -0.20
CA LYS A 21 -58.05 35.45 -0.51
C LYS A 21 -57.96 35.16 -2.03
N ALA A 22 -57.78 36.19 -2.87
CA ALA A 22 -57.71 36.10 -4.33
C ALA A 22 -56.31 36.37 -4.94
N GLU A 23 -55.30 36.77 -4.14
CA GLU A 23 -53.90 36.98 -4.61
C GLU A 23 -52.99 35.85 -4.12
N GLN A 24 -53.49 34.61 -4.14
CA GLN A 24 -52.87 33.45 -3.50
C GLN A 24 -51.60 32.90 -4.17
N ASN A 25 -51.17 33.43 -5.32
CA ASN A 25 -50.09 32.82 -6.08
C ASN A 25 -48.93 33.79 -6.29
N ILE A 26 -48.19 34.09 -5.22
CA ILE A 26 -46.79 34.48 -5.39
C ILE A 26 -46.08 33.21 -5.87
N ASP A 27 -45.63 33.24 -7.13
CA ASP A 27 -44.91 32.15 -7.75
C ASP A 27 -43.53 32.01 -7.07
N GLY A 28 -43.43 31.03 -6.17
CA GLY A 28 -42.21 30.74 -5.41
C GLY A 28 -41.02 30.42 -6.31
N GLU A 29 -41.25 29.82 -7.48
CA GLU A 29 -40.18 29.51 -8.43
C GLU A 29 -39.60 30.79 -9.04
N ARG A 30 -40.45 31.78 -9.35
CA ARG A 30 -39.97 33.10 -9.82
C ARG A 30 -39.18 33.84 -8.75
N LEU A 31 -39.64 33.79 -7.50
CA LEU A 31 -38.92 34.40 -6.38
C LEU A 31 -37.55 33.75 -6.18
N MET A 32 -37.50 32.41 -6.17
CA MET A 32 -36.25 31.67 -6.07
C MET A 32 -35.33 31.94 -7.25
N GLY A 33 -35.84 32.05 -8.48
CA GLY A 33 -35.06 32.44 -9.65
C GLY A 33 -34.37 33.81 -9.50
N HIS A 34 -35.07 34.81 -8.94
CA HIS A 34 -34.46 36.10 -8.63
C HIS A 34 -33.41 35.99 -7.51
N LEU A 35 -33.69 35.21 -6.47
CA LEU A 35 -32.78 35.02 -5.35
C LEU A 35 -31.51 34.27 -5.75
N PHE A 36 -31.59 33.25 -6.61
CA PHE A 36 -30.40 32.58 -7.16
C PHE A 36 -29.52 33.54 -7.97
N ALA A 37 -30.12 34.46 -8.72
CA ALA A 37 -29.35 35.42 -9.53
C ALA A 37 -28.73 36.57 -8.73
N THR A 38 -29.28 36.91 -7.55
CA THR A 38 -28.88 38.11 -6.78
C THR A 38 -28.24 37.80 -5.43
N THR A 39 -28.29 36.55 -4.99
CA THR A 39 -27.78 36.11 -3.69
C THR A 39 -26.88 34.89 -3.84
N ASP A 40 -26.14 34.61 -2.77
CA ASP A 40 -25.22 33.47 -2.68
C ASP A 40 -25.90 32.09 -2.57
N LEU A 41 -27.22 32.00 -2.76
CA LEU A 41 -27.95 30.74 -2.85
C LEU A 41 -27.54 29.93 -4.08
N GLU A 42 -27.06 30.60 -5.14
CA GLU A 42 -26.36 29.96 -6.27
C GLU A 42 -24.95 30.55 -6.40
N ARG A 43 -23.94 29.69 -6.54
CA ARG A 43 -22.55 30.13 -6.69
C ARG A 43 -21.86 29.36 -7.81
N ASN A 44 -21.10 30.10 -8.61
CA ASN A 44 -20.24 29.54 -9.63
C ASN A 44 -18.85 29.26 -9.07
N TYR A 45 -18.36 28.04 -9.25
CA TYR A 45 -17.00 27.65 -8.87
C TYR A 45 -16.16 27.43 -10.13
N ARG A 46 -15.07 28.19 -10.26
CA ARG A 46 -14.13 28.02 -11.37
C ARG A 46 -13.30 26.75 -11.14
N VAL A 47 -13.40 25.81 -12.08
CA VAL A 47 -12.59 24.59 -12.09
C VAL A 47 -11.47 24.73 -13.13
N ASN A 48 -10.22 24.51 -12.69
CA ASN A 48 -9.07 24.40 -13.58
C ASN A 48 -8.20 23.22 -13.13
N LEU A 49 -8.22 22.13 -13.89
CA LEU A 49 -7.49 20.89 -13.59
C LEU A 49 -6.03 20.98 -14.05
N ASN A 50 -5.30 21.98 -13.59
CA ASN A 50 -3.88 22.15 -13.87
C ASN A 50 -3.03 21.38 -12.85
N MET A 51 -2.18 20.45 -13.30
CA MET A 51 -1.36 19.61 -12.44
C MET A 51 -0.07 19.15 -13.13
N ILE A 52 0.91 18.73 -12.33
CA ILE A 52 2.17 18.17 -12.83
C ILE A 52 1.94 16.71 -13.22
N GLY A 53 2.34 16.33 -14.43
CA GLY A 53 2.27 14.95 -14.89
C GLY A 53 3.41 14.05 -14.44
N LEU A 54 3.33 12.78 -14.84
CA LEU A 54 4.40 11.80 -14.69
C LEU A 54 5.67 12.19 -15.46
N ASP A 55 5.52 13.02 -16.49
CA ASP A 55 6.62 13.64 -17.24
C ASP A 55 7.28 14.82 -16.50
N GLY A 56 6.77 15.18 -15.32
CA GLY A 56 7.27 16.28 -14.50
C GLY A 56 6.87 17.66 -14.99
N ARG A 57 5.96 17.78 -15.97
CA ARG A 57 5.57 19.07 -16.56
C ARG A 57 4.15 19.47 -16.13
N PRO A 58 3.88 20.77 -15.91
CA PRO A 58 2.54 21.26 -15.61
C PRO A 58 1.66 21.25 -16.86
N GLN A 59 0.46 20.69 -16.74
CA GLN A 59 -0.53 20.64 -17.83
C GLN A 59 -1.95 20.67 -17.27
N VAL A 60 -2.86 21.33 -18.00
CA VAL A 60 -4.31 21.23 -17.77
C VAL A 60 -4.79 19.91 -18.37
N LYS A 61 -5.40 19.05 -17.55
CA LYS A 61 -5.84 17.71 -17.94
C LYS A 61 -7.35 17.59 -17.92
N ASN A 62 -7.90 16.87 -18.89
CA ASN A 62 -9.29 16.44 -18.81
C ASN A 62 -9.41 15.24 -17.85
N LEU A 63 -10.65 14.87 -17.50
CA LEU A 63 -10.91 13.80 -16.55
C LEU A 63 -10.35 12.44 -17.00
N LEU A 64 -10.44 12.12 -18.29
CA LEU A 64 -9.95 10.85 -18.84
C LEU A 64 -8.42 10.75 -18.71
N THR A 65 -7.70 11.77 -19.18
CA THR A 65 -6.23 11.84 -19.09
C THR A 65 -5.76 11.73 -17.65
N LEU A 66 -6.41 12.46 -16.73
CA LEU A 66 -6.10 12.41 -15.31
C LEU A 66 -6.23 10.99 -14.73
N LEU A 67 -7.34 10.31 -15.03
CA LEU A 67 -7.59 8.96 -14.51
C LEU A 67 -6.65 7.93 -15.14
N THR A 68 -6.40 8.00 -16.44
CA THR A 68 -5.47 7.09 -17.13
C THR A 68 -4.06 7.20 -16.54
N GLU A 69 -3.57 8.41 -16.37
CA GLU A 69 -2.24 8.67 -15.82
C GLU A 69 -2.13 8.29 -14.34
N TRP A 70 -3.20 8.51 -13.57
CA TRP A 70 -3.25 8.04 -12.19
C TRP A 70 -3.22 6.50 -12.10
N ILE A 71 -3.92 5.80 -13.00
CA ILE A 71 -3.87 4.33 -13.06
C ILE A 71 -2.47 3.85 -13.43
N GLU A 72 -1.80 4.49 -14.40
CA GLU A 72 -0.42 4.16 -14.77
C GLU A 72 0.55 4.33 -13.59
N PHE A 73 0.46 5.48 -12.91
CA PHE A 73 1.20 5.74 -11.68
C PHE A 73 0.93 4.67 -10.62
N ARG A 74 -0.35 4.32 -10.44
CA ARG A 74 -0.76 3.38 -9.40
C ARG A 74 -0.28 1.97 -9.70
N THR A 75 -0.37 1.53 -10.95
CA THR A 75 0.17 0.25 -11.42
C THR A 75 1.67 0.18 -11.16
N THR A 76 2.44 1.19 -11.59
CA THR A 76 3.88 1.26 -11.35
C THR A 76 4.22 1.19 -9.86
N THR A 77 3.46 1.91 -9.02
CA THR A 77 3.65 1.91 -7.56
C THR A 77 3.37 0.54 -6.95
N ILE A 78 2.30 -0.13 -7.38
CA ILE A 78 1.94 -1.46 -6.90
C ILE A 78 2.98 -2.47 -7.35
N THR A 79 3.43 -2.45 -8.61
CA THR A 79 4.49 -3.31 -9.13
C THR A 79 5.76 -3.18 -8.29
N ARG A 80 6.25 -1.96 -8.05
CA ARG A 80 7.43 -1.73 -7.18
C ARG A 80 7.25 -2.28 -5.77
N ARG A 81 6.04 -2.16 -5.21
CA ARG A 81 5.73 -2.72 -3.88
C ARG A 81 5.77 -4.25 -3.89
N LEU A 82 5.25 -4.89 -4.93
CA LEU A 82 5.26 -6.35 -5.08
C LEU A 82 6.69 -6.85 -5.33
N GLU A 83 7.46 -6.22 -6.21
CA GLU A 83 8.88 -6.53 -6.45
C GLU A 83 9.71 -6.42 -5.17
N HIS A 84 9.49 -5.35 -4.38
CA HIS A 84 10.17 -5.19 -3.09
C HIS A 84 9.81 -6.31 -2.10
N ARG A 85 8.55 -6.75 -2.08
CA ARG A 85 8.13 -7.86 -1.24
C ARG A 85 8.71 -9.19 -1.74
N LEU A 86 8.65 -9.44 -3.04
CA LEU A 86 9.21 -10.64 -3.68
C LEU A 86 10.70 -10.75 -3.38
N LYS A 87 11.47 -9.67 -3.52
CA LYS A 87 12.89 -9.65 -3.18
C LYS A 87 13.13 -10.07 -1.73
N LYS A 88 12.36 -9.52 -0.78
CA LYS A 88 12.48 -9.91 0.64
C LYS A 88 12.15 -11.38 0.88
N VAL A 89 11.15 -11.91 0.17
CA VAL A 89 10.76 -13.33 0.26
C VAL A 89 11.88 -14.21 -0.28
N LEU A 90 12.44 -13.88 -1.46
CA LEU A 90 13.56 -14.57 -2.07
C LEU A 90 14.81 -14.55 -1.18
N ASP A 91 15.19 -13.38 -0.67
CA ASP A 91 16.34 -13.22 0.23
C ASP A 91 16.16 -14.09 1.49
N ARG A 92 14.94 -14.17 2.03
CA ARG A 92 14.64 -15.00 3.20
C ARG A 92 14.66 -16.50 2.89
N LEU A 93 14.05 -16.92 1.79
CA LEU A 93 14.08 -18.31 1.32
C LEU A 93 15.52 -18.79 1.13
N HIS A 94 16.36 -17.95 0.50
CA HIS A 94 17.78 -18.23 0.30
C HIS A 94 18.52 -18.53 1.62
N ILE A 95 18.25 -17.77 2.68
CA ILE A 95 18.82 -18.04 4.01
C ILE A 95 18.27 -19.35 4.60
N LEU A 96 16.97 -19.58 4.50
CA LEU A 96 16.34 -20.80 5.02
C LEU A 96 16.89 -22.06 4.33
N ASP A 97 17.17 -22.00 3.03
CA ASP A 97 17.82 -23.08 2.28
C ASP A 97 19.21 -23.39 2.86
N GLY A 98 19.99 -22.35 3.15
CA GLY A 98 21.32 -22.51 3.79
C GLY A 98 21.24 -23.15 5.17
N TYR A 99 20.24 -22.76 5.97
CA TYR A 99 20.00 -23.41 7.27
C TYR A 99 19.64 -24.88 7.11
N LEU A 100 18.75 -25.23 6.19
CA LEU A 100 18.36 -26.63 5.99
C LEU A 100 19.53 -27.52 5.57
N VAL A 101 20.43 -27.01 4.72
CA VAL A 101 21.68 -27.70 4.37
C VAL A 101 22.56 -27.91 5.60
N ALA A 102 22.66 -26.91 6.48
CA ALA A 102 23.42 -27.02 7.72
C ALA A 102 22.79 -28.01 8.72
N PHE A 103 21.46 -28.03 8.87
CA PHE A 103 20.75 -29.00 9.72
C PHE A 103 20.94 -30.44 9.25
N LEU A 104 20.94 -30.67 7.94
CA LEU A 104 21.14 -32.00 7.37
C LEU A 104 22.56 -32.53 7.62
N ASN A 105 23.56 -31.65 7.72
CA ASN A 105 24.98 -31.99 7.84
C ASN A 105 25.63 -31.42 9.11
N ILE A 106 24.89 -31.38 10.21
CA ILE A 106 25.27 -30.63 11.42
C ILE A 106 26.62 -31.03 12.01
N ASP A 107 26.95 -32.32 12.01
CA ASP A 107 28.21 -32.82 12.56
C ASP A 107 29.41 -32.32 11.74
N GLU A 108 29.27 -32.29 10.41
CA GLU A 108 30.30 -31.82 9.50
C GLU A 108 30.45 -30.30 9.55
N VAL A 109 29.34 -29.56 9.67
CA VAL A 109 29.37 -28.10 9.90
C VAL A 109 30.11 -27.79 11.21
N ILE A 110 29.84 -28.51 12.30
CA ILE A 110 30.53 -28.32 13.58
C ILE A 110 32.01 -28.66 13.45
N ARG A 111 32.35 -29.74 12.74
CA ARG A 111 33.75 -30.13 12.48
C ARG A 111 34.50 -29.02 11.76
N ILE A 112 33.97 -28.52 10.64
CA ILE A 112 34.56 -27.42 9.86
C ILE A 112 34.76 -26.17 10.72
N ILE A 113 33.75 -25.78 11.50
CA ILE A 113 33.83 -24.59 12.39
C ILE A 113 34.93 -24.74 13.46
N ARG A 114 35.19 -25.96 13.92
CA ARG A 114 36.17 -26.22 15.00
C ARG A 114 37.60 -26.45 14.51
N GLU A 115 37.77 -27.05 13.33
CA GLU A 115 39.05 -27.54 12.84
C GLU A 115 39.70 -26.63 11.80
N GLU A 116 38.92 -25.86 11.04
CA GLU A 116 39.41 -25.04 9.94
C GLU A 116 39.73 -23.59 10.38
N GLU A 117 40.81 -23.01 9.85
CA GLU A 117 41.21 -21.62 10.12
C GLU A 117 40.25 -20.61 9.45
N HIS A 118 39.64 -21.00 8.33
CA HIS A 118 38.73 -20.16 7.55
C HIS A 118 37.40 -20.88 7.27
N PRO A 119 36.59 -21.14 8.31
CA PRO A 119 35.42 -22.01 8.23
C PRO A 119 34.37 -21.51 7.23
N LYS A 120 34.24 -20.20 7.04
CA LYS A 120 33.32 -19.63 6.03
C LYS A 120 33.62 -20.16 4.61
N LYS A 121 34.89 -20.14 4.19
CA LYS A 121 35.29 -20.57 2.84
C LYS A 121 35.08 -22.07 2.67
N GLU A 122 35.40 -22.85 3.70
CA GLU A 122 35.23 -24.30 3.69
C GLU A 122 33.76 -24.69 3.68
N LEU A 123 32.88 -24.01 4.43
CA LEU A 123 31.43 -24.23 4.37
C LEU A 123 30.85 -23.94 2.97
N MET A 124 31.31 -22.87 2.32
CA MET A 124 30.91 -22.55 0.95
C MET A 124 31.37 -23.63 -0.04
N ALA A 125 32.62 -24.10 0.08
CA ALA A 125 33.19 -25.11 -0.80
C ALA A 125 32.55 -26.49 -0.60
N ALA A 126 32.35 -26.91 0.64
CA ALA A 126 31.83 -28.24 0.98
C ALA A 126 30.34 -28.40 0.64
N PHE A 127 29.55 -27.34 0.84
CA PHE A 127 28.09 -27.41 0.73
C PHE A 127 27.49 -26.57 -0.40
N GLY A 128 28.33 -25.90 -1.20
CA GLY A 128 27.88 -25.02 -2.28
C GLY A 128 27.10 -23.79 -1.79
N LEU A 129 27.32 -23.38 -0.53
CA LEU A 129 26.65 -22.22 0.05
C LEU A 129 27.19 -20.93 -0.55
N THR A 130 26.31 -19.95 -0.70
CA THR A 130 26.71 -18.57 -0.99
C THR A 130 27.34 -17.91 0.23
N ASP A 131 28.04 -16.81 0.01
CA ASP A 131 28.69 -16.01 1.07
C ASP A 131 27.71 -15.62 2.19
N ILE A 132 26.50 -15.17 1.81
CA ILE A 132 25.44 -14.75 2.73
C ILE A 132 24.87 -15.95 3.52
N GLN A 133 24.70 -17.11 2.88
CA GLN A 133 24.24 -18.32 3.57
C GLN A 133 25.28 -18.83 4.56
N ALA A 134 26.57 -18.83 4.17
CA ALA A 134 27.64 -19.26 5.04
C ALA A 134 27.76 -18.37 6.29
N ASP A 135 27.65 -17.04 6.13
CA ASP A 135 27.58 -16.11 7.26
C ASP A 135 26.39 -16.42 8.17
N ALA A 136 25.20 -16.60 7.59
CA ALA A 136 24.00 -16.92 8.35
C ALA A 136 24.16 -18.24 9.14
N VAL A 137 24.76 -19.27 8.55
CA VAL A 137 25.04 -20.56 9.21
C VAL A 137 26.02 -20.38 10.38
N LEU A 138 27.07 -19.58 10.20
CA LEU A 138 28.02 -19.28 11.28
C LEU A 138 27.38 -18.50 12.45
N ASP A 139 26.39 -17.65 12.15
CA ASP A 139 25.64 -16.89 13.15
C ASP A 139 24.56 -17.73 13.90
N LEU A 140 24.37 -19.00 13.53
CA LEU A 140 23.43 -19.88 14.22
C LEU A 140 23.85 -20.14 15.66
N LYS A 141 22.93 -19.84 16.59
CA LYS A 141 23.11 -20.20 18.00
C LYS A 141 22.88 -21.70 18.19
N LEU A 142 23.71 -22.34 19.01
CA LEU A 142 23.58 -23.78 19.33
C LEU A 142 22.16 -24.20 19.77
N ARG A 143 21.45 -23.34 20.52
CA ARG A 143 20.06 -23.60 20.94
C ARG A 143 19.08 -23.76 19.76
N HIS A 144 19.41 -23.19 18.60
CA HIS A 144 18.59 -23.28 17.40
C HIS A 144 18.81 -24.59 16.64
N LEU A 145 19.77 -25.43 17.05
CA LEU A 145 20.05 -26.73 16.41
C LEU A 145 19.07 -27.85 16.84
N ALA A 146 18.06 -27.52 17.64
CA ALA A 146 17.05 -28.49 18.07
C ALA A 146 16.08 -28.84 16.92
N LYS A 147 15.60 -30.09 16.87
CA LYS A 147 14.59 -30.55 15.88
C LYS A 147 13.35 -29.65 15.79
N LEU A 148 12.92 -29.04 16.90
CA LEU A 148 11.76 -28.13 16.91
C LEU A 148 11.99 -26.90 16.02
N GLU A 149 13.22 -26.39 15.97
CA GLU A 149 13.57 -25.23 15.15
C GLU A 149 13.68 -25.60 13.66
N GLU A 150 14.15 -26.82 13.34
CA GLU A 150 14.12 -27.35 11.98
C GLU A 150 12.68 -27.39 11.42
N PHE A 151 11.71 -27.87 12.21
CA PHE A 151 10.30 -27.88 11.79
C PHE A 151 9.74 -26.47 11.56
N LYS A 152 10.12 -25.50 12.41
CA LYS A 152 9.71 -24.10 12.23
C LYS A 152 10.29 -23.51 10.94
N ILE A 153 11.56 -23.78 10.64
CA ILE A 153 12.23 -23.32 9.42
C ILE A 153 11.57 -23.91 8.18
N LYS A 154 11.27 -25.21 8.17
CA LYS A 154 10.52 -25.85 7.08
C LYS A 154 9.12 -25.27 6.90
N GLY A 155 8.44 -24.98 8.01
CA GLY A 155 7.14 -24.32 8.00
C GLY A 155 7.21 -22.90 7.41
N GLU A 156 8.19 -22.11 7.84
CA GLU A 156 8.43 -20.76 7.32
C GLU A 156 8.75 -20.78 5.82
N GLN A 157 9.63 -21.69 5.39
CA GLN A 157 9.99 -21.88 3.98
C GLN A 157 8.77 -22.22 3.13
N ALA A 158 7.92 -23.15 3.60
CA ALA A 158 6.72 -23.56 2.87
C ALA A 158 5.69 -22.42 2.71
N GLU A 159 5.52 -21.58 3.74
CA GLU A 159 4.64 -20.41 3.66
C GLU A 159 5.22 -19.32 2.74
N LEU A 160 6.52 -19.06 2.82
CA LEU A 160 7.19 -18.11 1.94
C LEU A 160 7.22 -18.57 0.48
N GLU A 161 7.31 -19.87 0.23
CA GLU A 161 7.23 -20.42 -1.13
C GLU A 161 5.84 -20.21 -1.74
N LYS A 162 4.78 -20.42 -0.96
CA LYS A 162 3.41 -20.08 -1.39
C LYS A 162 3.25 -18.57 -1.63
N GLU A 163 3.89 -17.74 -0.80
CA GLU A 163 3.85 -16.29 -0.98
C GLU A 163 4.60 -15.88 -2.26
N ARG A 164 5.78 -16.46 -2.51
CA ARG A 164 6.57 -16.22 -3.74
C ARG A 164 5.72 -16.49 -4.99
N GLN A 165 5.08 -17.65 -5.06
CA GLN A 165 4.22 -18.05 -6.18
C GLN A 165 3.00 -17.15 -6.39
N LYS A 166 2.55 -16.42 -5.36
CA LYS A 166 1.45 -15.45 -5.48
C LYS A 166 1.92 -14.07 -5.94
N LEU A 167 3.21 -13.77 -5.76
CA LEU A 167 3.82 -12.49 -6.12
C LEU A 167 4.41 -12.52 -7.55
N GLU A 168 4.81 -13.70 -8.01
CA GLU A 168 5.16 -14.02 -9.42
C GLU A 168 3.93 -14.06 -10.32
#